data_AF-A0A0G0ITJ1-F1
#
_entry.id   AF-A0A0G0ITJ1-F1
#
_cell.length_a   1.000
_cell.length_b   1.000
_cell.length_c   1.000
_cell.angle_alpha   90.00
_cell.angle_beta   90.00
_cell.angle_gamma   90.00
#
_symmetry.space_group_name_H-M   'P 1'
#
loop_
_entity.id
_entity.type
_entity.pdbx_description
1 polymer ?
#
loop_
_entity_poly.entity_id
_entity_poly.type
_entity_poly.pdbx_seq_one_letter_code
_entity_poly.pdbx_strand_id
1 'polypeptide(L)'
;MKKIFIIISLIFLFIGLSSSSKAQNVSREQFSQIFAEYMRKYDEYVISHEKYVLSKIQYESFNTLSSKENIQRDTKDMLYKREEVLIYYLRSLISKLDDSSLSIPQEDKESYVNQFNSEIDWLNEHRSTYKVTDSPEILSEKSEVVDTRFKVLTPVIYKCLYHISKGKVVRYDERYDSLYNDLITLTERIKIEQRDAYKLSESKIEIIDRWFGEIGAKDEEYQKFIDDGDKNLLKISERTAYSTYKASIRILTDAKNVMLKKISYMKEIVKEIKISEY
;
A
#
# COMPACT_ATOMS: atom_id res chain seq x y z
N MET A 1 1.87 10.55 -58.14
CA MET A 1 1.50 10.99 -56.78
C MET A 1 0.44 10.12 -56.06
N LYS A 2 -0.04 8.99 -56.61
CA LYS A 2 -0.95 8.06 -55.90
C LYS A 2 -0.27 6.86 -55.23
N LYS A 3 1.03 6.61 -55.47
CA LYS A 3 1.76 5.46 -54.92
C LYS A 3 2.54 5.74 -53.62
N ILE A 4 2.75 7.01 -53.26
CA ILE A 4 3.43 7.42 -52.01
C ILE A 4 2.47 7.49 -50.82
N PHE A 5 1.18 7.73 -51.07
CA PHE A 5 0.15 7.76 -50.02
C PHE A 5 -0.20 6.37 -49.45
N ILE A 6 0.05 5.29 -50.21
CA ILE A 6 -0.26 3.92 -49.77
C ILE A 6 0.78 3.41 -48.77
N ILE A 7 2.04 3.85 -48.88
CA ILE A 7 3.11 3.43 -47.96
C ILE A 7 3.01 4.15 -46.60
N ILE A 8 2.55 5.40 -46.58
CA ILE A 8 2.35 6.16 -45.33
C ILE A 8 1.09 5.65 -44.58
N SER A 9 0.07 5.18 -45.30
CA SER A 9 -1.12 4.55 -44.69
C SER A 9 -0.82 3.18 -44.07
N LEU A 10 0.11 2.41 -44.64
CA LEU A 10 0.54 1.11 -44.10
C LEU A 10 1.44 1.21 -42.86
N ILE A 11 2.20 2.31 -42.71
CA ILE A 11 3.01 2.56 -41.51
C ILE A 11 2.13 2.97 -40.31
N PHE A 12 1.02 3.67 -40.55
CA PHE A 12 0.05 3.98 -39.50
C PHE A 12 -0.79 2.78 -39.05
N LEU A 13 -0.95 1.76 -39.91
CA LEU A 13 -1.70 0.54 -39.58
C LEU A 13 -0.93 -0.45 -38.69
N PHE A 14 0.40 -0.30 -38.58
CA PHE A 14 1.23 -1.13 -37.70
C PHE A 14 1.56 -0.50 -36.34
N ILE A 15 1.39 0.83 -36.19
CA ILE A 15 1.56 1.51 -34.89
C ILE A 15 0.27 1.41 -34.04
N GLY A 16 -0.87 1.08 -34.65
CA GLY A 16 -2.19 0.99 -34.00
C GLY A 16 -2.56 -0.36 -33.36
N LEU A 17 -1.70 -1.39 -33.41
CA LEU A 17 -2.02 -2.75 -32.93
C LEU A 17 -1.15 -3.24 -31.76
N SER A 18 -0.48 -2.33 -31.06
CA SER A 18 0.25 -2.66 -29.83
C SER A 18 -0.16 -1.79 -28.65
N SER A 19 -1.44 -1.45 -28.56
CA SER A 19 -2.05 -1.21 -27.25
C SER A 19 -2.24 -2.58 -26.60
N SER A 20 -1.17 -3.06 -25.94
CA SER A 20 -1.38 -3.92 -24.78
C SER A 20 -2.35 -3.17 -23.88
N SER A 21 -3.60 -3.60 -23.88
CA SER A 21 -4.60 -3.24 -22.89
C SER A 21 -4.09 -3.78 -21.55
N LYS A 22 -3.10 -3.09 -20.98
CA LYS A 22 -2.93 -3.04 -19.54
C LYS A 22 -4.27 -2.52 -19.06
N ALA A 23 -5.09 -3.39 -18.47
CA ALA A 23 -6.25 -2.94 -17.72
C ALA A 23 -5.74 -1.85 -16.76
N GLN A 24 -5.97 -0.58 -17.12
CA GLN A 24 -5.69 0.54 -16.25
C GLN A 24 -6.66 0.37 -15.10
N ASN A 25 -6.13 -0.15 -14.00
CA ASN A 25 -6.87 -0.22 -12.77
C ASN A 25 -7.08 1.23 -12.31
N VAL A 26 -8.27 1.79 -12.57
CA VAL A 26 -8.62 3.19 -12.34
C VAL A 26 -8.22 3.63 -10.92
N SER A 27 -8.43 2.75 -9.93
CA SER A 27 -8.02 2.98 -8.54
C SER A 27 -6.50 3.18 -8.35
N ARG A 28 -5.67 2.43 -9.10
CA ARG A 28 -4.21 2.53 -9.04
C ARG A 28 -3.68 3.81 -9.68
N GLU A 29 -4.30 4.24 -10.78
CA GLU A 29 -3.96 5.49 -11.42
C GLU A 29 -4.33 6.69 -10.53
N GLN A 30 -5.53 6.66 -9.94
CA GLN A 30 -5.96 7.64 -8.93
C GLN A 30 -4.98 7.70 -7.75
N PHE A 31 -4.59 6.56 -7.19
CA PHE A 31 -3.59 6.53 -6.12
C PHE A 31 -2.26 7.15 -6.56
N SER A 32 -1.80 6.85 -7.77
CA SER A 32 -0.53 7.38 -8.29
C SER A 32 -0.57 8.91 -8.43
N GLN A 33 -1.69 9.47 -8.90
CA GLN A 33 -1.91 10.91 -9.00
C GLN A 33 -1.93 11.57 -7.60
N ILE A 34 -2.71 11.03 -6.66
CA ILE A 34 -2.82 11.56 -5.30
C ILE A 34 -1.48 11.47 -4.56
N PHE A 35 -0.74 10.39 -4.74
CA PHE A 35 0.59 10.23 -4.15
C PHE A 35 1.61 11.21 -4.73
N ALA A 36 1.56 11.47 -6.05
CA ALA A 36 2.40 12.50 -6.67
C ALA A 36 2.10 13.90 -6.10
N GLU A 37 0.81 14.22 -5.88
CA GLU A 37 0.42 15.46 -5.21
C GLU A 37 0.93 15.54 -3.77
N TYR A 38 0.84 14.44 -3.00
CA TYR A 38 1.46 14.37 -1.67
C TYR A 38 2.95 14.68 -1.70
N MET A 39 3.71 14.07 -2.62
CA MET A 39 5.15 14.33 -2.76
C MET A 39 5.42 15.80 -3.09
N ARG A 40 4.64 16.39 -4.00
CA ARG A 40 4.75 17.81 -4.33
C ARG A 40 4.49 18.71 -3.12
N LYS A 41 3.47 18.39 -2.30
CA LYS A 41 3.18 19.11 -1.06
C LYS A 41 4.29 18.96 -0.02
N TYR A 42 4.92 17.79 0.04
CA TYR A 42 6.08 17.58 0.89
C TYR A 42 7.25 18.48 0.47
N ASP A 43 7.55 18.58 -0.83
CA ASP A 43 8.60 19.46 -1.34
C ASP A 43 8.30 20.94 -1.04
N GLU A 44 7.04 21.38 -1.20
CA GLU A 44 6.60 22.73 -0.83
C GLU A 44 6.83 23.04 0.66
N TYR A 45 6.58 22.07 1.53
CA TYR A 45 6.84 22.16 2.96
C TYR A 45 8.33 22.23 3.28
N VAL A 46 9.17 21.42 2.63
CA VAL A 46 10.63 21.48 2.83
C VAL A 46 11.15 22.89 2.53
N ILE A 47 10.71 23.48 1.42
CA ILE A 47 11.09 24.84 1.03
C ILE A 47 10.60 25.89 2.05
N SER A 48 9.38 25.79 2.57
CA SER A 48 8.89 26.74 3.57
C SER A 48 9.55 26.56 4.93
N HIS A 49 9.88 25.32 5.30
CA HIS A 49 10.62 25.02 6.52
C HIS A 49 12.02 25.62 6.50
N GLU A 50 12.75 25.52 5.37
CA GLU A 50 14.06 26.17 5.22
C GLU A 50 13.98 27.70 5.37
N LYS A 51 12.95 28.33 4.78
CA LYS A 51 12.69 29.78 4.96
C LYS A 51 12.41 30.13 6.41
N TYR A 52 11.57 29.36 7.09
CA TYR A 52 11.31 29.52 8.52
C TYR A 52 12.60 29.45 9.34
N VAL A 53 13.45 28.45 9.10
CA VAL A 53 14.73 28.29 9.81
C VAL A 53 15.62 29.51 9.61
N LEU A 54 15.74 30.01 8.37
CA LEU A 54 16.51 31.23 8.08
C LEU A 54 15.95 32.45 8.82
N SER A 55 14.64 32.67 8.74
CA SER A 55 13.98 33.80 9.41
C SER A 55 14.07 33.71 10.94
N LYS A 56 14.11 32.49 11.49
CA LYS A 56 14.30 32.27 12.92
C LYS A 56 15.68 32.72 13.36
N ILE A 57 16.72 32.29 12.64
CA ILE A 57 18.12 32.70 12.90
C ILE A 57 18.25 34.22 12.82
N GLN A 58 17.64 34.85 11.81
CA GLN A 58 17.67 36.30 11.65
C GLN A 58 16.96 37.04 12.80
N TYR A 59 15.80 36.54 13.23
CA TYR A 59 15.08 37.10 14.36
C TYR A 59 15.89 37.01 15.66
N GLU A 60 16.43 35.83 15.96
CA GLU A 60 17.27 35.59 17.14
C GLU A 60 18.53 36.48 17.14
N SER A 61 19.10 36.75 15.97
CA SER A 61 20.30 37.57 15.82
C SER A 61 20.04 39.07 15.92
N PHE A 62 19.00 39.57 15.22
CA PHE A 62 18.83 41.02 15.02
C PHE A 62 17.74 41.64 15.90
N ASN A 63 16.72 40.87 16.32
CA ASN A 63 15.62 41.33 17.17
C ASN A 63 14.94 42.64 16.69
N THR A 64 14.90 42.88 15.38
CA THR A 64 14.25 44.04 14.77
C THR A 64 12.78 43.75 14.47
N LEU A 65 11.95 44.80 14.34
CA LEU A 65 10.55 44.67 13.91
C LEU A 65 10.42 43.93 12.56
N SER A 66 11.29 44.23 11.59
CA SER A 66 11.30 43.54 10.29
C SER A 66 11.65 42.05 10.44
N SER A 67 12.64 41.71 11.28
CA SER A 67 12.96 40.30 11.54
C SER A 67 11.82 39.56 12.25
N LYS A 68 11.06 40.25 13.12
CA LYS A 68 9.87 39.73 13.79
C LYS A 68 8.74 39.44 12.79
N GLU A 69 8.47 40.37 11.88
CA GLU A 69 7.48 40.20 10.81
C GLU A 69 7.84 39.05 9.88
N ASN A 70 9.12 38.91 9.52
CA ASN A 70 9.60 37.82 8.67
C ASN A 70 9.40 36.45 9.33
N ILE A 71 9.81 36.28 10.60
CA ILE A 71 9.62 35.00 11.29
C ILE A 71 8.14 34.67 11.49
N GLN A 72 7.28 35.66 11.79
CA GLN A 72 5.83 35.44 11.89
C GLN A 72 5.24 34.93 10.57
N ARG A 73 5.53 35.62 9.46
CA ARG A 73 5.06 35.23 8.13
C ARG A 73 5.52 33.83 7.75
N ASP A 74 6.81 33.54 7.93
CA ASP A 74 7.40 32.30 7.44
C ASP A 74 7.05 31.11 8.36
N THR A 75 6.87 31.34 9.67
CA THR A 75 6.29 30.33 10.59
C THR A 75 4.88 29.97 10.15
N LYS A 76 4.03 30.96 9.85
CA LYS A 76 2.66 30.73 9.40
C LYS A 76 2.62 29.91 8.10
N ASP A 77 3.43 30.27 7.11
CA ASP A 77 3.51 29.54 5.82
C ASP A 77 4.00 28.10 6.02
N MET A 78 5.00 27.90 6.88
CA MET A 78 5.52 26.56 7.22
C MET A 78 4.45 25.70 7.89
N LEU A 79 3.74 26.21 8.91
CA LEU A 79 2.68 25.48 9.61
C LEU A 79 1.51 25.14 8.67
N TYR A 80 1.11 26.09 7.83
CA TYR A 80 0.08 25.87 6.82
C TYR A 80 0.43 24.72 5.88
N LYS A 81 1.66 24.71 5.36
CA LYS A 81 2.14 23.65 4.44
C LYS A 81 2.36 22.33 5.14
N ARG A 82 2.77 22.31 6.41
CA ARG A 82 2.86 21.10 7.23
C ARG A 82 1.50 20.39 7.29
N GLU A 83 0.42 21.13 7.55
CA GLU A 83 -0.93 20.56 7.57
C GLU A 83 -1.40 20.13 6.17
N GLU A 84 -1.02 20.85 5.10
CA GLU A 84 -1.25 20.36 3.72
C GLU A 84 -0.61 19.00 3.46
N VAL A 85 0.64 18.80 3.88
CA VAL A 85 1.32 17.51 3.76
C VAL A 85 0.52 16.41 4.44
N LEU A 86 0.05 16.65 5.67
CA LEU A 86 -0.76 15.68 6.42
C LEU A 86 -2.08 15.37 5.69
N ILE A 87 -2.79 16.37 5.19
CA ILE A 87 -4.04 16.20 4.44
C ILE A 87 -3.81 15.29 3.22
N TYR A 88 -2.78 15.58 2.41
CA TYR A 88 -2.52 14.80 1.20
C TYR A 88 -1.95 13.41 1.51
N TYR A 89 -1.22 13.26 2.60
CA TYR A 89 -0.80 11.95 3.10
C TYR A 89 -2.01 11.07 3.43
N LEU A 90 -2.98 11.59 4.20
CA LEU A 90 -4.20 10.87 4.54
C LEU A 90 -5.05 10.54 3.32
N ARG A 91 -5.17 11.47 2.35
CA ARG A 91 -5.83 11.21 1.07
C ARG A 91 -5.15 10.09 0.28
N SER A 92 -3.82 10.02 0.31
CA SER A 92 -3.08 8.94 -0.35
C SER A 92 -3.36 7.58 0.30
N LEU A 93 -3.51 7.52 1.63
CA LEU A 93 -3.90 6.31 2.35
C LEU A 93 -5.33 5.89 2.00
N ILE A 94 -6.29 6.82 1.98
CA ILE A 94 -7.68 6.58 1.55
C ILE A 94 -7.69 5.98 0.14
N SER A 95 -7.04 6.65 -0.82
CA SER A 95 -6.99 6.14 -2.19
C SER A 95 -6.29 4.78 -2.30
N LYS A 96 -5.32 4.50 -1.42
CA LYS A 96 -4.66 3.19 -1.41
C LYS A 96 -5.58 2.08 -0.92
N LEU A 97 -6.48 2.35 0.03
CA LEU A 97 -7.46 1.38 0.54
C LEU A 97 -8.46 0.94 -0.55
N ASP A 98 -8.71 1.81 -1.54
CA ASP A 98 -9.58 1.53 -2.69
C ASP A 98 -8.88 0.76 -3.83
N ASP A 99 -7.57 0.50 -3.72
CA ASP A 99 -6.84 -0.27 -4.73
C ASP A 99 -7.37 -1.71 -4.80
N SER A 100 -7.96 -2.06 -5.95
CA SER A 100 -8.55 -3.40 -6.16
C SER A 100 -7.54 -4.54 -6.21
N SER A 101 -6.24 -4.24 -6.16
CA SER A 101 -5.18 -5.23 -5.95
C SER A 101 -4.95 -5.58 -4.47
N LEU A 102 -5.77 -5.06 -3.56
CA LEU A 102 -5.77 -5.39 -2.13
C LEU A 102 -7.08 -6.12 -1.77
N SER A 103 -6.98 -7.12 -0.90
CA SER A 103 -8.13 -7.73 -0.24
C SER A 103 -8.20 -7.24 1.21
N ILE A 104 -9.10 -6.30 1.49
CA ILE A 104 -9.30 -5.73 2.83
C ILE A 104 -10.81 -5.77 3.10
N PRO A 105 -11.27 -6.22 4.28
CA PRO A 105 -12.68 -6.19 4.65
C PRO A 105 -13.28 -4.79 4.46
N GLN A 106 -14.50 -4.72 3.94
CA GLN A 106 -15.16 -3.44 3.65
C GLN A 106 -15.36 -2.60 4.92
N GLU A 107 -15.68 -3.26 6.05
CA GLU A 107 -15.80 -2.63 7.37
C GLU A 107 -14.52 -1.93 7.82
N ASP A 108 -13.36 -2.57 7.60
CA ASP A 108 -12.05 -1.99 7.92
C ASP A 108 -11.79 -0.76 7.05
N LYS A 109 -12.06 -0.86 5.74
CA LYS A 109 -11.90 0.26 4.80
C LYS A 109 -12.73 1.46 5.22
N GLU A 110 -14.03 1.26 5.44
CA GLU A 110 -14.95 2.33 5.83
C GLU A 110 -14.55 2.97 7.16
N SER A 111 -14.12 2.16 8.14
CA SER A 111 -13.63 2.64 9.42
C SER A 111 -12.41 3.57 9.26
N TYR A 112 -11.41 3.18 8.46
CA TYR A 112 -10.23 4.04 8.22
C TYR A 112 -10.57 5.27 7.39
N VAL A 113 -11.40 5.13 6.35
CA VAL A 113 -11.80 6.25 5.49
C VAL A 113 -12.56 7.30 6.29
N ASN A 114 -13.50 6.89 7.16
CA ASN A 114 -14.25 7.82 8.00
C ASN A 114 -13.34 8.55 8.99
N GLN A 115 -12.43 7.83 9.66
CA GLN A 115 -11.46 8.44 10.58
C GLN A 115 -10.55 9.45 9.85
N PHE A 116 -10.00 9.08 8.69
CA PHE A 116 -9.12 9.98 7.94
C PHE A 116 -9.85 11.17 7.34
N ASN A 117 -11.08 11.02 6.86
CA ASN A 117 -11.89 12.15 6.39
C ASN A 117 -12.17 13.13 7.53
N SER A 118 -12.54 12.64 8.71
CA SER A 118 -12.74 13.50 9.88
C SER A 118 -11.48 14.28 10.27
N GLU A 119 -10.31 13.64 10.18
CA GLU A 119 -9.03 14.33 10.43
C GLU A 119 -8.67 15.33 9.32
N ILE A 120 -8.95 15.02 8.06
CA ILE A 120 -8.77 15.95 6.94
C ILE A 120 -9.66 17.19 7.11
N ASP A 121 -10.93 17.02 7.50
CA ASP A 121 -11.85 18.12 7.73
C ASP A 121 -11.36 19.01 8.87
N TRP A 122 -10.96 18.39 9.99
CA TRP A 122 -10.38 19.14 11.11
C TRP A 122 -9.09 19.89 10.72
N LEU A 123 -8.18 19.28 9.95
CA LEU A 123 -6.96 19.95 9.47
C LEU A 123 -7.30 21.13 8.54
N ASN A 124 -8.31 20.99 7.67
CA ASN A 124 -8.75 22.09 6.81
C ASN A 124 -9.31 23.26 7.64
N GLU A 125 -10.11 22.97 8.66
CA GLU A 125 -10.65 23.96 9.60
C GLU A 125 -9.53 24.61 10.42
N HIS A 126 -8.67 23.82 11.06
CA HIS A 126 -7.58 24.30 11.90
C HIS A 126 -6.62 25.21 11.13
N ARG A 127 -6.22 24.80 9.93
CA ARG A 127 -5.36 25.59 9.06
C ARG A 127 -5.95 26.96 8.70
N SER A 128 -7.29 27.06 8.61
CA SER A 128 -7.96 28.34 8.34
C SER A 128 -7.87 29.33 9.51
N THR A 129 -7.51 28.86 10.71
CA THR A 129 -7.39 29.70 11.91
C THR A 129 -6.09 30.50 11.94
N TYR A 130 -5.09 30.18 11.11
CA TYR A 130 -3.84 30.93 11.02
C TYR A 130 -4.05 32.32 10.42
N LYS A 131 -3.86 33.37 11.22
CA LYS A 131 -4.01 34.77 10.80
C LYS A 131 -2.65 35.40 10.55
N VAL A 132 -2.61 36.38 9.66
CA VAL A 132 -1.41 37.18 9.40
C VAL A 132 -0.97 37.95 10.66
N THR A 133 -1.91 38.28 11.53
CA THR A 133 -1.69 39.03 12.77
C THR A 133 -1.32 38.16 13.96
N ASP A 134 -1.24 36.83 13.81
CA ASP A 134 -0.89 35.94 14.92
C ASP A 134 0.57 36.18 15.34
N SER A 135 0.81 36.24 16.66
CA SER A 135 2.17 36.31 17.19
C SER A 135 2.87 34.94 17.09
N PRO A 136 4.21 34.87 17.18
CA PRO A 136 4.93 33.60 17.19
C PRO A 136 4.45 32.66 18.29
N GLU A 137 4.08 33.20 19.46
CA GLU A 137 3.55 32.43 20.59
C GLU A 137 2.22 31.79 20.23
N ILE A 138 1.28 32.55 19.65
CA ILE A 138 -0.02 32.03 19.19
C ILE A 138 0.17 30.97 18.10
N LEU A 139 1.12 31.16 17.18
CA LEU A 139 1.44 30.17 16.14
C LEU A 139 2.03 28.89 16.76
N SER A 140 2.85 29.01 17.81
CA SER A 140 3.41 27.87 18.54
C SER A 140 2.31 27.08 19.25
N GLU A 141 1.40 27.76 19.97
CA GLU A 141 0.27 27.13 20.65
C GLU A 141 -0.63 26.36 19.66
N LYS A 142 -0.95 26.97 18.51
CA LYS A 142 -1.70 26.29 17.44
C LYS A 142 -0.94 25.09 16.88
N SER A 143 0.38 25.19 16.75
CA SER A 143 1.20 24.06 16.31
C SER A 143 1.14 22.88 17.28
N GLU A 144 1.19 23.14 18.59
CA GLU A 144 1.13 22.10 19.62
C GLU A 144 -0.20 21.34 19.64
N VAL A 145 -1.31 22.00 19.29
CA VAL A 145 -2.62 21.36 19.12
C VAL A 145 -2.56 20.28 18.03
N VAL A 146 -1.96 20.61 16.88
CA VAL A 146 -1.77 19.65 15.78
C VAL A 146 -0.87 18.50 16.21
N ASP A 147 0.24 18.79 16.90
CA ASP A 147 1.18 17.76 17.36
C ASP A 147 0.52 16.77 18.35
N THR A 148 -0.30 17.30 19.26
CA THR A 148 -1.07 16.48 20.21
C THR A 148 -2.08 15.59 19.50
N ARG A 149 -2.80 16.14 18.52
CA ARG A 149 -3.76 15.38 17.73
C ARG A 149 -3.08 14.31 16.87
N PHE A 150 -1.95 14.64 16.25
CA PHE A 150 -1.20 13.72 15.40
C PHE A 150 -0.66 12.50 16.17
N LYS A 151 -0.29 12.67 17.45
CA LYS A 151 0.09 11.55 18.33
C LYS A 151 -1.03 10.53 18.48
N VAL A 152 -2.28 10.98 18.62
CA VAL A 152 -3.47 10.11 18.69
C VAL A 152 -3.77 9.45 17.35
N LEU A 153 -3.54 10.15 16.24
CA LEU A 153 -3.73 9.64 14.88
C LEU A 153 -2.67 8.60 14.47
N THR A 154 -1.46 8.71 15.01
CA THR A 154 -0.30 7.89 14.61
C THR A 154 -0.58 6.37 14.68
N PRO A 155 -1.13 5.80 15.77
CA PRO A 155 -1.53 4.39 15.80
C PRO A 155 -2.50 3.99 14.68
N VAL A 156 -3.47 4.85 14.34
CA VAL A 156 -4.46 4.57 13.29
C VAL A 156 -3.79 4.49 11.92
N ILE A 157 -2.90 5.43 11.62
CA ILE A 157 -2.09 5.42 10.39
C ILE A 157 -1.33 4.10 10.25
N TYR A 158 -0.63 3.68 11.31
CA TYR A 158 0.17 2.47 11.27
C TYR A 158 -0.67 1.19 11.20
N LYS A 159 -1.85 1.15 11.81
CA LYS A 159 -2.82 0.07 11.59
C LYS A 159 -3.25 0.01 10.12
N CYS A 160 -3.66 1.14 9.53
CA CYS A 160 -4.02 1.20 8.11
C CYS A 160 -2.89 0.68 7.20
N LEU A 161 -1.65 1.14 7.41
CA LEU A 161 -0.48 0.67 6.65
C LEU A 161 -0.27 -0.85 6.78
N TYR A 162 -0.50 -1.41 7.95
CA TYR A 162 -0.47 -2.86 8.15
C TYR A 162 -1.58 -3.55 7.34
N HIS A 163 -2.83 -3.08 7.41
CA HIS A 163 -3.94 -3.68 6.66
C HIS A 163 -3.75 -3.58 5.14
N ILE A 164 -3.18 -2.48 4.63
CA ILE A 164 -2.77 -2.37 3.23
C ILE A 164 -1.75 -3.47 2.87
N SER A 165 -0.77 -3.70 3.74
CA SER A 165 0.28 -4.71 3.51
C SER A 165 -0.28 -6.13 3.60
N LYS A 166 -1.08 -6.43 4.63
CA LYS A 166 -1.79 -7.70 4.80
C LYS A 166 -2.70 -7.97 3.61
N GLY A 167 -3.50 -7.00 3.19
CA GLY A 167 -4.47 -7.18 2.12
C GLY A 167 -3.82 -7.52 0.77
N LYS A 168 -2.58 -7.08 0.56
CA LYS A 168 -1.79 -7.52 -0.60
C LYS A 168 -1.39 -9.00 -0.50
N VAL A 169 -1.00 -9.45 0.69
CA VAL A 169 -0.64 -10.86 0.95
C VAL A 169 -1.87 -11.76 0.78
N VAL A 170 -2.98 -11.40 1.42
CA VAL A 170 -4.27 -12.11 1.31
C VAL A 170 -4.73 -12.19 -0.15
N ARG A 171 -4.62 -11.09 -0.91
CA ARG A 171 -4.97 -11.09 -2.33
C ARG A 171 -4.13 -12.06 -3.16
N TYR A 172 -2.86 -12.28 -2.80
CA TYR A 172 -2.04 -13.27 -3.49
C TYR A 172 -2.41 -14.70 -3.10
N ASP A 173 -2.78 -14.91 -1.83
CA ASP A 173 -3.24 -16.20 -1.33
C ASP A 173 -4.58 -16.61 -1.99
N GLU A 174 -5.57 -15.71 -2.07
CA GLU A 174 -6.83 -15.95 -2.81
C GLU A 174 -6.59 -16.40 -4.27
N ARG A 175 -5.61 -15.77 -4.94
CA ARG A 175 -5.24 -16.11 -6.31
C ARG A 175 -4.53 -17.45 -6.38
N TYR A 176 -3.71 -17.77 -5.38
CA TYR A 176 -3.04 -19.05 -5.26
C TYR A 176 -4.06 -20.16 -5.04
N ASP A 177 -5.02 -19.99 -4.13
CA ASP A 177 -6.02 -21.00 -3.79
C ASP A 177 -6.86 -21.41 -4.99
N SER A 178 -7.24 -20.46 -5.85
CA SER A 178 -7.91 -20.78 -7.11
C SER A 178 -7.07 -21.71 -8.00
N LEU A 179 -5.77 -21.40 -8.17
CA LEU A 179 -4.87 -22.22 -9.00
C LEU A 179 -4.58 -23.59 -8.37
N TYR A 180 -4.49 -23.62 -7.04
CA TYR A 180 -4.26 -24.84 -6.28
C TYR A 180 -5.46 -25.79 -6.38
N ASN A 181 -6.68 -25.28 -6.26
CA ASN A 181 -7.91 -26.04 -6.43
C ASN A 181 -8.08 -26.55 -7.87
N ASP A 182 -7.71 -25.75 -8.88
CA ASP A 182 -7.68 -26.19 -10.28
C ASP A 182 -6.70 -27.37 -10.47
N LEU A 183 -5.54 -27.32 -9.82
CA LEU A 183 -4.54 -28.39 -9.88
C LEU A 183 -5.02 -29.68 -9.19
N ILE A 184 -5.66 -29.57 -8.03
CA ILE A 184 -6.29 -30.72 -7.35
C ILE A 184 -7.32 -31.36 -8.27
N THR A 185 -8.25 -30.55 -8.81
CA THR A 185 -9.31 -31.02 -9.72
C THR A 185 -8.75 -31.69 -10.96
N LEU A 186 -7.70 -31.12 -11.55
CA LEU A 186 -7.01 -31.72 -12.70
C LEU A 186 -6.40 -33.08 -12.35
N THR A 187 -5.75 -33.18 -11.18
CA THR A 187 -5.11 -34.42 -10.74
C THR A 187 -6.14 -35.51 -10.49
N GLU A 188 -7.25 -35.20 -9.81
CA GLU A 188 -8.35 -36.15 -9.59
C GLU A 188 -8.95 -36.64 -10.90
N ARG A 189 -9.12 -35.76 -11.90
CA ARG A 189 -9.56 -36.17 -13.23
C ARG A 189 -8.58 -37.12 -13.90
N ILE A 190 -7.27 -36.89 -13.78
CA ILE A 190 -6.24 -37.81 -14.32
C ILE A 190 -6.35 -39.18 -13.66
N LYS A 191 -6.54 -39.25 -12.34
CA LYS A 191 -6.72 -40.50 -11.59
C LYS A 191 -7.93 -41.30 -12.06
N ILE A 192 -9.06 -40.62 -12.32
CA ILE A 192 -10.33 -41.26 -12.71
C ILE A 192 -10.33 -41.68 -14.18
N GLU A 193 -9.90 -40.80 -15.09
CA GLU A 193 -10.06 -41.05 -16.52
C GLU A 193 -9.08 -42.05 -17.10
N GLN A 194 -7.91 -42.25 -16.47
CA GLN A 194 -6.92 -43.29 -16.82
C GLN A 194 -6.57 -43.38 -18.32
N ARG A 195 -6.60 -42.25 -19.05
CA ARG A 195 -6.34 -42.25 -20.49
C ARG A 195 -4.86 -42.47 -20.78
N ASP A 196 -4.53 -43.31 -21.74
CA ASP A 196 -3.15 -43.66 -22.09
C ASP A 196 -2.24 -42.44 -22.36
N ALA A 197 -2.80 -41.35 -22.89
CA ALA A 197 -2.05 -40.12 -23.20
C ALA A 197 -1.53 -39.37 -21.96
N TYR A 198 -2.06 -39.62 -20.76
CA TYR A 198 -1.69 -38.89 -19.53
C TYR A 198 -1.88 -39.71 -18.26
N LYS A 199 -1.90 -41.05 -18.37
CA LYS A 199 -1.99 -41.94 -17.22
C LYS A 199 -0.72 -41.84 -16.39
N LEU A 200 -0.89 -41.76 -15.08
CA LEU A 200 0.20 -41.76 -14.10
C LEU A 200 0.29 -43.14 -13.42
N SER A 201 1.49 -43.57 -13.09
CA SER A 201 1.71 -44.75 -12.25
C SER A 201 1.15 -44.55 -10.83
N GLU A 202 0.82 -45.65 -10.15
CA GLU A 202 0.33 -45.62 -8.75
C GLU A 202 1.35 -44.94 -7.82
N SER A 203 2.64 -45.24 -7.99
CA SER A 203 3.72 -44.63 -7.20
C SER A 203 3.77 -43.11 -7.38
N LYS A 204 3.55 -42.62 -8.60
CA LYS A 204 3.54 -41.18 -8.90
C LYS A 204 2.32 -40.49 -8.30
N ILE A 205 1.16 -41.15 -8.31
CA ILE A 205 -0.05 -40.68 -7.63
C ILE A 205 0.20 -40.55 -6.12
N GLU A 206 0.78 -41.56 -5.48
CA GLU A 206 1.09 -41.51 -4.04
C GLU A 206 2.06 -40.37 -3.67
N ILE A 207 3.08 -40.12 -4.50
CA ILE A 207 4.02 -39.01 -4.31
C ILE A 207 3.29 -37.66 -4.40
N ILE A 208 2.43 -37.49 -5.42
CA ILE A 208 1.66 -36.25 -5.62
C ILE A 208 0.69 -36.03 -4.44
N ASP A 209 0.00 -37.06 -3.98
CA ASP A 209 -0.95 -36.96 -2.86
C ASP A 209 -0.27 -36.58 -1.55
N ARG A 210 0.92 -37.15 -1.29
CA ARG A 210 1.76 -36.72 -0.17
C ARG A 210 2.13 -35.24 -0.28
N TRP A 211 2.53 -34.78 -1.47
CA TRP A 211 2.91 -33.36 -1.67
C TRP A 211 1.72 -32.40 -1.53
N PHE A 212 0.51 -32.79 -1.94
CA PHE A 212 -0.69 -32.02 -1.61
C PHE A 212 -0.91 -31.91 -0.10
N GLY A 213 -0.70 -32.99 0.65
CA GLY A 213 -0.72 -32.96 2.12
C GLY A 213 0.32 -32.00 2.72
N GLU A 214 1.54 -31.97 2.18
CA GLU A 214 2.59 -31.04 2.60
C GLU A 214 2.23 -29.57 2.33
N ILE A 215 1.53 -29.28 1.23
CA ILE A 215 1.00 -27.95 0.95
C ILE A 215 -0.08 -27.58 1.96
N GLY A 216 -1.01 -28.49 2.27
CA GLY A 216 -2.07 -28.25 3.27
C GLY A 216 -1.51 -27.86 4.65
N ALA A 217 -0.45 -28.53 5.12
CA ALA A 217 0.22 -28.15 6.37
C ALA A 217 0.83 -26.73 6.32
N LYS A 218 1.22 -26.25 5.13
CA LYS A 218 1.71 -24.88 4.94
C LYS A 218 0.59 -23.84 4.95
N ASP A 219 -0.64 -24.23 4.62
CA ASP A 219 -1.79 -23.33 4.74
C ASP A 219 -2.08 -22.98 6.20
N GLU A 220 -2.01 -23.98 7.10
CA GLU A 220 -2.16 -23.75 8.54
C GLU A 220 -1.04 -22.84 9.09
N GLU A 221 0.20 -23.06 8.66
CA GLU A 221 1.34 -22.21 9.03
C GLU A 221 1.18 -20.77 8.53
N TYR A 222 0.71 -20.61 7.29
CA TYR A 222 0.41 -19.30 6.72
C TYR A 222 -0.65 -18.55 7.54
N GLN A 223 -1.78 -19.20 7.84
CA GLN A 223 -2.86 -18.58 8.61
C GLN A 223 -2.42 -18.19 10.01
N LYS A 224 -1.60 -19.02 10.66
CA LYS A 224 -1.01 -18.68 11.95
C LYS A 224 -0.20 -17.38 11.89
N PHE A 225 0.61 -17.17 10.85
CA PHE A 225 1.36 -15.91 10.71
C PHE A 225 0.45 -14.70 10.46
N ILE A 226 -0.64 -14.87 9.71
CA ILE A 226 -1.65 -13.81 9.54
C ILE A 226 -2.25 -13.43 10.90
N ASP A 227 -2.70 -14.42 11.67
CA ASP A 227 -3.30 -14.22 12.99
C ASP A 227 -2.33 -13.61 14.00
N ASP A 228 -1.08 -14.07 14.01
CA ASP A 228 -0.04 -13.55 14.92
C ASP A 228 0.31 -12.10 14.58
N GLY A 229 0.29 -11.74 13.29
CA GLY A 229 0.44 -10.35 12.82
C GLY A 229 -0.66 -9.44 13.36
N ASP A 230 -1.91 -9.90 13.28
CA ASP A 230 -3.10 -9.18 13.75
C ASP A 230 -3.08 -9.04 15.29
N LYS A 231 -2.81 -10.15 16.00
CA LYS A 231 -2.68 -10.14 17.47
C LYS A 231 -1.57 -9.20 17.94
N ASN A 232 -0.46 -9.14 17.21
CA ASN A 232 0.59 -8.20 17.54
C ASN A 232 0.17 -6.74 17.29
N LEU A 233 -0.60 -6.49 16.23
CA LEU A 233 -1.11 -5.15 15.90
C LEU A 233 -2.06 -4.60 16.98
N LEU A 234 -2.80 -5.46 17.68
CA LEU A 234 -3.67 -5.05 18.80
C LEU A 234 -2.91 -4.34 19.93
N LYS A 235 -1.59 -4.55 20.05
CA LYS A 235 -0.73 -3.93 21.06
C LYS A 235 -0.26 -2.52 20.70
N ILE A 236 -0.72 -1.98 19.56
CA ILE A 236 -0.28 -0.68 19.06
C ILE A 236 -0.83 0.44 19.95
N SER A 237 0.04 1.36 20.32
CA SER A 237 -0.26 2.55 21.12
C SER A 237 0.53 3.73 20.58
N GLU A 238 0.27 4.95 21.05
CA GLU A 238 1.04 6.15 20.67
C GLU A 238 2.56 5.92 20.77
N ARG A 239 3.02 5.33 21.89
CA ARG A 239 4.45 5.12 22.18
C ARG A 239 5.08 3.98 21.38
N THR A 240 4.28 3.00 20.99
CA THR A 240 4.75 1.76 20.35
C THR A 240 4.38 1.69 18.88
N ALA A 241 3.78 2.74 18.31
CA ALA A 241 3.10 2.68 17.02
C ALA A 241 3.99 2.13 15.91
N TYR A 242 5.14 2.74 15.70
CA TYR A 242 6.10 2.35 14.68
C TYR A 242 6.74 0.97 14.97
N SER A 243 7.15 0.71 16.21
CA SER A 243 7.81 -0.55 16.58
C SER A 243 6.87 -1.75 16.45
N THR A 244 5.61 -1.60 16.89
CA THR A 244 4.58 -2.64 16.77
C THR A 244 4.23 -2.88 15.31
N TYR A 245 4.03 -1.83 14.51
CA TYR A 245 3.83 -1.94 13.07
C TYR A 245 4.97 -2.72 12.40
N LYS A 246 6.23 -2.33 12.65
CA LYS A 246 7.40 -3.00 12.08
C LYS A 246 7.47 -4.47 12.46
N ALA A 247 7.18 -4.80 13.72
CA ALA A 247 7.12 -6.17 14.20
C ALA A 247 6.01 -6.97 13.49
N SER A 248 4.81 -6.41 13.34
CA SER A 248 3.70 -7.05 12.62
C SER A 248 4.02 -7.24 11.12
N ILE A 249 4.68 -6.28 10.47
CA ILE A 249 5.13 -6.41 9.07
C ILE A 249 6.18 -7.52 8.92
N ARG A 250 7.05 -7.71 9.91
CA ARG A 250 8.01 -8.83 9.89
C ARG A 250 7.28 -10.17 9.92
N ILE A 251 6.26 -10.33 10.75
CA ILE A 251 5.44 -11.54 10.80
C ILE A 251 4.72 -11.77 9.46
N LEU A 252 4.14 -10.71 8.84
CA LEU A 252 3.55 -10.82 7.50
C LEU A 252 4.56 -11.20 6.42
N THR A 253 5.83 -10.87 6.60
CA THR A 253 6.90 -11.29 5.68
C THR A 253 7.11 -12.79 5.78
N ASP A 254 6.98 -13.39 6.96
CA ASP A 254 7.04 -14.83 7.14
C ASP A 254 5.83 -15.53 6.48
N ALA A 255 4.62 -14.98 6.61
CA ALA A 255 3.44 -15.44 5.85
C ALA A 255 3.69 -15.44 4.33
N LYS A 256 4.24 -14.34 3.80
CA LYS A 256 4.62 -14.25 2.39
C LYS A 256 5.65 -15.31 1.98
N ASN A 257 6.63 -15.60 2.84
CA ASN A 257 7.65 -16.62 2.56
C ASN A 257 7.03 -18.03 2.50
N VAL A 258 6.08 -18.34 3.39
CA VAL A 258 5.30 -19.58 3.33
C VAL A 258 4.54 -19.68 2.01
N MET A 259 3.87 -18.60 1.58
CA MET A 259 3.17 -18.55 0.29
C MET A 259 4.10 -18.79 -0.91
N LEU A 260 5.31 -18.22 -0.91
CA LEU A 260 6.30 -18.49 -1.96
C LEU A 260 6.72 -19.97 -1.98
N LYS A 261 6.79 -20.61 -0.82
CA LYS A 261 7.08 -22.04 -0.70
C LYS A 261 5.94 -22.90 -1.23
N LYS A 262 4.69 -22.59 -0.88
CA LYS A 262 3.47 -23.20 -1.44
C LYS A 262 3.49 -23.16 -2.98
N ILE A 263 3.82 -22.00 -3.55
CA ILE A 263 3.95 -21.83 -5.01
C ILE A 263 5.06 -22.71 -5.61
N SER A 264 6.19 -22.88 -4.92
CA SER A 264 7.26 -23.78 -5.37
C SER A 264 6.77 -25.22 -5.43
N TYR A 265 6.12 -25.70 -4.37
CA TYR A 265 5.59 -27.07 -4.30
C TYR A 265 4.53 -27.33 -5.36
N MET A 266 3.64 -26.36 -5.61
CA MET A 266 2.65 -26.45 -6.69
C MET A 266 3.34 -26.60 -8.06
N LYS A 267 4.45 -25.90 -8.31
CA LYS A 267 5.23 -26.05 -9.56
C LYS A 267 5.89 -27.42 -9.66
N GLU A 268 6.34 -27.98 -8.54
CA GLU A 268 6.92 -29.33 -8.49
C GLU A 268 5.87 -30.39 -8.82
N ILE A 269 4.66 -30.30 -8.29
CA ILE A 269 3.53 -31.17 -8.67
C ILE A 269 3.24 -31.07 -10.17
N VAL A 270 3.13 -29.85 -10.71
CA VAL A 270 2.90 -29.65 -12.15
C VAL A 270 4.03 -30.24 -13.00
N LYS A 271 5.28 -30.10 -12.56
CA LYS A 271 6.44 -30.69 -13.25
C LYS A 271 6.35 -32.21 -13.23
N GLU A 272 6.05 -32.78 -12.07
CA GLU A 272 5.93 -34.23 -11.89
C GLU A 272 4.86 -34.79 -12.83
N ILE A 273 3.65 -34.21 -12.82
CA ILE A 273 2.56 -34.60 -13.74
C ILE A 273 3.00 -34.59 -15.21
N LYS A 274 3.85 -33.63 -15.62
CA LYS A 274 4.31 -33.47 -17.02
C LYS A 274 5.43 -34.40 -17.45
N ILE A 275 6.19 -34.97 -16.52
CA ILE A 275 7.29 -35.89 -16.87
C ILE A 275 6.67 -37.17 -17.43
N SER A 276 6.95 -37.51 -18.69
CA SER A 276 6.46 -38.74 -19.31
C SER A 276 7.07 -39.96 -18.61
N GLU A 277 6.24 -40.96 -18.32
CA GLU A 277 6.69 -42.28 -17.84
C GLU A 277 6.86 -43.29 -18.99
N TYR A 278 6.46 -42.90 -20.21
CA TYR A 278 6.47 -43.74 -21.43
C TYR A 278 7.07 -43.00 -22.64
#